data_AF-A0A1F8NBZ0-F1
#
_entry.id   AF-A0A1F8NBZ0-F1
#
_cell.length_a   1.000
_cell.length_b   1.000
_cell.length_c   1.000
_cell.angle_alpha   90.00
_cell.angle_beta   90.00
_cell.angle_gamma   90.00
#
_symmetry.space_group_name_H-M   'P 1'
#
loop_
_entity.id
_entity.type
_entity.pdbx_description
1 polymer ?
#
loop_
_entity_poly.entity_id
_entity_poly.type
_entity_poly.pdbx_seq_one_letter_code
_entity_poly.pdbx_strand_id
1 'polypeptide(L)'
;MGNQGSATITITAIHLDWPSSNDDLEKIELRDTTIWDNVDHSPPTDISSGWRSGASRSIGPGESARIDFRFNRDASGGGYSLSLTLNGVCSVGGGQ
;
A
#
# COMPACT_ATOMS: atom_id res chain seq x y z
N MET A 1 -1.45 10.06 0.64
CA MET A 1 -1.34 10.30 -0.81
C MET A 1 -2.54 11.10 -1.29
N GLY A 2 -2.36 12.03 -2.23
CA GLY A 2 -3.47 12.83 -2.77
C GLY A 2 -3.60 12.64 -4.27
N ASN A 3 -4.83 12.39 -4.75
CA ASN A 3 -5.15 12.41 -6.17
C ASN A 3 -5.42 13.84 -6.60
N GLN A 4 -4.41 14.54 -7.13
CA GLN A 4 -4.55 15.91 -7.65
C GLN A 4 -5.12 15.95 -9.08
N GLY A 5 -5.43 14.79 -9.67
CA GLY A 5 -6.02 14.67 -11.00
C GLY A 5 -7.54 14.80 -10.99
N SER A 6 -8.12 14.99 -12.17
CA SER A 6 -9.58 15.06 -12.39
C SER A 6 -10.24 13.68 -12.59
N ALA A 7 -9.46 12.60 -12.56
CA ALA A 7 -9.94 11.23 -12.77
C ALA A 7 -9.73 10.39 -11.51
N THR A 8 -10.65 9.45 -11.26
CA THR A 8 -10.49 8.43 -10.22
C THR A 8 -9.30 7.52 -10.55
N ILE A 9 -8.34 7.42 -9.63
CA ILE A 9 -7.22 6.50 -9.72
C ILE A 9 -7.51 5.25 -8.89
N THR A 10 -7.00 4.09 -9.31
CA THR A 10 -7.12 2.83 -8.58
C THR A 10 -5.75 2.21 -8.39
N ILE A 11 -5.47 1.76 -7.16
CA ILE A 11 -4.23 1.04 -6.85
C ILE A 11 -4.26 -0.34 -7.51
N THR A 12 -3.36 -0.55 -8.46
CA THR A 12 -3.23 -1.80 -9.22
C THR A 12 -2.06 -2.65 -8.73
N ALA A 13 -1.00 -2.03 -8.20
CA ALA A 13 0.08 -2.75 -7.54
C ALA A 13 0.69 -1.95 -6.39
N ILE A 14 1.19 -2.66 -5.39
CA ILE A 14 1.94 -2.13 -4.25
C ILE A 14 3.25 -2.90 -4.18
N HIS A 15 4.37 -2.20 -4.27
CA HIS A 15 5.68 -2.72 -3.94
C HIS A 15 6.10 -2.11 -2.61
N LEU A 16 6.36 -2.94 -1.62
CA LEU A 16 6.83 -2.52 -0.30
C LEU A 16 8.09 -3.30 0.06
N ASP A 17 9.18 -2.58 0.26
CA ASP A 17 10.37 -3.07 0.94
C ASP A 17 10.36 -2.54 2.37
N TRP A 18 10.63 -3.41 3.33
CA TRP A 18 10.63 -3.07 4.76
C TRP A 18 11.81 -3.73 5.48
N PRO A 19 12.30 -3.14 6.58
CA PRO A 19 13.40 -3.73 7.34
C PRO A 19 12.96 -5.05 7.97
N SER A 20 13.79 -6.08 7.86
CA SER A 20 13.52 -7.42 8.42
C SER A 20 13.28 -7.43 9.93
N SER A 21 13.63 -6.36 10.65
CA SER A 21 13.30 -6.17 12.07
C SER A 21 11.80 -6.15 12.36
N ASN A 22 10.99 -5.76 11.37
CA ASN A 22 9.54 -5.69 11.49
C ASN A 22 8.86 -7.06 11.37
N ASP A 23 9.62 -8.10 11.02
CA ASP A 23 9.12 -9.45 10.83
C ASP A 23 8.11 -9.47 9.66
N ASP A 24 6.91 -9.99 9.89
CA ASP A 24 5.90 -10.21 8.86
C ASP A 24 5.05 -8.96 8.57
N LEU A 25 4.70 -8.74 7.30
CA LEU A 25 3.61 -7.86 6.89
C LEU A 25 2.29 -8.62 7.01
N GLU A 26 1.44 -8.26 7.98
CA GLU A 26 0.18 -8.96 8.23
C GLU A 26 -0.94 -8.51 7.29
N LYS A 27 -1.09 -7.19 7.11
CA LYS A 27 -2.19 -6.61 6.34
C LYS A 27 -1.89 -5.20 5.84
N ILE A 28 -2.66 -4.80 4.82
CA ILE A 28 -2.65 -3.45 4.23
C ILE A 28 -4.07 -2.89 4.26
N GLU A 29 -4.18 -1.68 4.77
CA GLU A 29 -5.45 -0.96 4.92
C GLU A 29 -5.43 0.33 4.10
N LEU A 30 -6.53 0.62 3.41
CA LEU A 30 -6.76 1.88 2.69
C LEU A 30 -8.01 2.53 3.26
N ARG A 31 -7.90 3.73 3.81
CA ARG A 31 -9.01 4.43 4.51
C ARG A 31 -9.69 3.52 5.54
N ASP A 32 -8.88 2.90 6.40
CA ASP A 32 -9.33 1.98 7.45
C ASP A 32 -10.05 0.72 6.93
N THR A 33 -10.01 0.45 5.62
CA THR A 33 -10.55 -0.77 5.00
C THR A 33 -9.40 -1.69 4.61
N THR A 34 -9.42 -2.94 5.07
CA THR A 34 -8.43 -3.94 4.68
C THR A 34 -8.57 -4.29 3.19
N ILE A 35 -7.52 -3.99 2.41
CA ILE A 35 -7.45 -4.27 0.98
C ILE A 35 -6.65 -5.54 0.67
N TRP A 36 -5.80 -5.99 1.60
CA TRP A 36 -4.96 -7.18 1.49
C TRP A 36 -4.57 -7.69 2.88
N ASP A 37 -4.54 -9.01 3.08
CA ASP A 37 -4.28 -9.67 4.37
C ASP A 37 -3.73 -11.10 4.20
N ASN A 38 -2.95 -11.35 3.15
CA ASN A 38 -2.44 -12.70 2.88
C ASN A 38 -1.23 -13.10 3.75
N VAL A 39 -0.71 -12.17 4.55
CA VAL A 39 0.56 -12.27 5.30
C VAL A 39 1.76 -12.49 4.39
N ASP A 40 2.81 -11.68 4.54
CA ASP A 40 4.09 -11.89 3.87
C ASP A 40 5.22 -11.87 4.89
N HIS A 41 6.05 -12.92 4.84
CA HIS A 41 7.12 -13.17 5.79
C HIS A 41 8.48 -12.65 5.30
N SER A 42 8.58 -12.16 4.06
CA SER A 42 9.85 -11.72 3.49
C SER A 42 9.72 -10.41 2.72
N PRO A 43 10.46 -9.36 3.12
CA PRO A 43 10.65 -8.20 2.25
C PRO A 43 11.57 -8.55 1.06
N PRO A 44 11.43 -7.86 -0.09
CA PRO A 44 10.32 -6.99 -0.44
C PRO A 44 9.08 -7.79 -0.88
N THR A 45 7.89 -7.19 -0.79
CA THR A 45 6.65 -7.76 -1.34
C THR A 45 6.17 -6.99 -2.56
N ASP A 46 5.64 -7.73 -3.53
CA ASP A 46 5.02 -7.21 -4.75
C ASP A 46 3.56 -7.69 -4.84
N ILE A 47 2.65 -6.82 -4.43
CA ILE A 47 1.22 -7.12 -4.38
C ILE A 47 0.56 -6.54 -5.63
N SER A 48 0.29 -7.41 -6.60
CA SER A 48 -0.50 -7.10 -7.80
C SER A 48 -1.82 -7.88 -7.85
N SER A 49 -1.99 -8.87 -6.96
CA SER A 49 -3.15 -9.77 -6.90
C SER A 49 -3.45 -10.17 -5.45
N GLY A 50 -4.45 -11.04 -5.23
CA GLY A 50 -4.83 -11.46 -3.87
C GLY A 50 -5.56 -10.38 -3.06
N TRP A 51 -6.12 -9.37 -3.73
CA TRP A 51 -6.90 -8.30 -3.11
C TRP A 51 -8.16 -8.85 -2.45
N ARG A 52 -8.53 -8.28 -1.30
CA ARG A 52 -9.81 -8.56 -0.63
C ARG A 52 -10.99 -8.26 -1.57
N SER A 53 -11.87 -9.24 -1.74
CA SER A 53 -13.10 -9.07 -2.52
C SER A 53 -14.00 -8.00 -1.88
N GLY A 54 -14.49 -7.07 -2.69
CA GLY A 54 -15.33 -5.96 -2.23
C GLY A 54 -14.58 -4.77 -1.62
N ALA A 55 -13.25 -4.86 -1.43
CA ALA A 55 -12.46 -3.74 -0.93
C ALA A 55 -12.18 -2.71 -2.03
N SER A 56 -12.63 -1.47 -1.83
CA SER A 56 -12.39 -0.38 -2.77
C SER A 56 -10.94 0.10 -2.67
N ARG A 57 -10.25 0.13 -3.82
CA ARG A 57 -8.87 0.63 -3.96
C ARG A 57 -8.80 1.93 -4.77
N SER A 58 -9.96 2.56 -4.96
CA SER A 58 -10.12 3.75 -5.79
C SER A 58 -10.08 5.02 -4.95
N ILE A 59 -9.36 6.03 -5.45
CA ILE A 59 -9.22 7.35 -4.85
C ILE A 59 -9.81 8.33 -5.85
N GLY A 60 -10.91 8.99 -5.46
CA GLY A 60 -11.59 9.97 -6.30
C GLY A 60 -10.73 11.20 -6.60
N PRO A 61 -11.13 12.03 -7.58
CA PRO A 61 -10.42 13.26 -7.91
C PRO A 61 -10.45 14.25 -6.74
N GLY A 62 -9.31 14.86 -6.43
CA GLY A 62 -9.14 15.75 -5.28
C GLY A 62 -9.13 15.05 -3.91
N GLU A 63 -9.38 13.74 -3.86
CA GLU A 63 -9.37 13.00 -2.61
C GLU A 63 -7.95 12.62 -2.20
N SER A 64 -7.75 12.53 -0.89
CA SER A 64 -6.58 11.86 -0.32
C SER A 64 -6.99 10.53 0.31
N ALA A 65 -6.09 9.57 0.24
CA ALA A 65 -6.21 8.32 0.96
C ALA A 65 -4.96 8.08 1.80
N ARG A 66 -5.20 7.57 2.99
CA ARG A 66 -4.17 7.02 3.87
C ARG A 66 -4.09 5.52 3.61
N ILE A 67 -2.86 5.06 3.41
CA ILE A 67 -2.53 3.63 3.34
C ILE A 67 -1.74 3.29 4.59
N ASP A 68 -2.13 2.23 5.27
CA ASP A 68 -1.51 1.77 6.50
C ASP A 68 -1.02 0.34 6.32
N PHE A 69 0.20 0.07 6.77
CA PHE A 69 0.83 -1.24 6.74
C PHE A 69 0.96 -1.74 8.16
N ARG A 70 0.46 -2.94 8.42
CA ARG A 70 0.54 -3.58 9.73
C ARG A 70 1.60 -4.66 9.70
N PHE A 71 2.59 -4.53 10.58
CA PHE A 71 3.62 -5.54 10.79
C PHE A 71 3.38 -6.31 12.10
N ASN A 72 3.91 -7.52 12.17
CA ASN A 72 3.85 -8.38 13.35
C ASN A 72 4.66 -7.80 14.52
N ARG A 73 5.80 -7.14 14.23
CA ARG A 73 6.58 -6.39 15.23
C ARG A 73 6.41 -4.88 15.09
N ASP A 74 6.84 -4.17 16.13
CA ASP A 74 6.92 -2.71 16.12
C ASP A 74 7.72 -2.22 14.92
N ALA A 75 7.17 -1.24 14.21
CA ALA A 75 7.79 -0.67 13.04
C ALA A 75 9.14 -0.04 13.41
N SER A 76 10.21 -0.48 12.75
CA SER A 76 11.53 0.16 12.82
C SER A 76 11.45 1.62 12.41
N GLY A 77 12.38 2.44 12.90
CA GLY A 77 12.39 3.89 12.70
C GLY A 77 12.69 4.38 11.26
N GLY A 78 12.97 3.47 10.32
CA GLY A 78 13.23 3.81 8.91
C GLY A 78 13.66 2.59 8.09
N GLY A 79 13.97 2.79 6.81
CA GLY A 79 14.41 1.74 5.89
C GLY A 79 13.28 1.14 5.06
N TYR A 80 12.24 1.93 4.79
CA TYR A 80 11.09 1.50 3.99
C TYR A 80 11.16 2.11 2.59
N SER A 81 10.85 1.28 1.59
CA SER A 81 10.64 1.75 0.22
C SER A 81 9.23 1.38 -0.20
N LEU A 82 8.38 2.38 -0.43
CA LEU A 82 7.02 2.17 -0.92
C LEU A 82 6.89 2.71 -2.34
N SER A 83 6.46 1.86 -3.26
CA SER A 83 6.10 2.23 -4.62
C SER A 83 4.71 1.74 -4.97
N LEU A 84 3.85 2.66 -5.42
CA LEU A 84 2.47 2.37 -5.75
C LEU A 84 2.23 2.58 -7.24
N THR A 85 1.66 1.57 -7.88
CA THR A 85 1.23 1.63 -9.27
C THR A 85 -0.26 1.91 -9.32
N LEU A 86 -0.62 2.99 -9.99
CA LEU A 86 -2.00 3.40 -10.23
C LEU A 86 -2.33 3.20 -11.72
N ASN A 87 -3.45 2.54 -12.01
CA ASN A 87 -4.60 3.22 -12.57
C ASN A 87 -4.46 4.31 -13.66
N GLY A 88 -3.42 4.35 -14.49
CA GLY A 88 -3.45 5.14 -15.72
C GLY A 88 -2.38 6.22 -15.92
N VAL A 89 -1.74 6.85 -14.93
CA VAL A 89 -0.62 7.79 -15.24
C VAL A 89 0.28 8.26 -14.07
N CYS A 90 0.17 7.74 -12.84
CA CYS A 90 0.98 8.28 -11.75
C CYS A 90 1.50 7.16 -10.84
N SER A 91 2.81 7.01 -10.74
CA SER A 91 3.45 6.20 -9.70
C SER A 91 3.72 7.11 -8.52
N VAL A 92 3.15 6.81 -7.35
CA VAL A 92 3.43 7.55 -6.12
C VAL A 92 4.44 6.72 -5.32
N GLY A 93 5.67 7.22 -5.25
CA GLY A 93 6.75 6.64 -4.44
C GLY A 93 7.01 7.48 -3.20
N GLY A 94 7.23 6.83 -2.06
CA GLY A 94 7.68 7.47 -0.83
C GLY A 94 8.65 6.55 -0.11
N GLY A 95 9.83 7.07 0.22
CA GLY A 95 10.84 6.39 1.04
C GLY A 95 11.15 7.23 2.27
N GLN A 96 11.25 6.59 3.43
CA GLN A 96 11.75 7.17 4.69
C GLN A 96 12.67 6.19 5.40
#